data_AF-A0A136KWG5-F1
#
_entry.id   AF-A0A136KWG5-F1
#
_cell.length_a   1.000
_cell.length_b   1.000
_cell.length_c   1.000
_cell.angle_alpha   90.00
_cell.angle_beta   90.00
_cell.angle_gamma   90.00
#
_symmetry.space_group_name_H-M   'P 1'
#
loop_
_entity.id
_entity.type
_entity.pdbx_description
1 polymer ?
#
loop_
_entity_poly.entity_id
_entity_poly.type
_entity_poly.pdbx_seq_one_letter_code
_entity_poly.pdbx_strand_id
1 'polypeptide(L)'
;MTPSKAFATLCGRIIRDGNIEEYPSTQHRNKKIILCSQLCLDSFLEDPSVLCKVHLKSEKTAEQIQAELTSVLDSWKKFYDSSK
;
A
#
# COMPACT_ATOMS: atom_id res chain seq x y z
N MET A 1 11.76 1.27 -18.98
CA MET A 1 11.94 1.47 -17.52
C MET A 1 10.57 1.43 -16.88
N THR A 2 10.26 0.34 -16.18
CA THR A 2 8.98 0.22 -15.46
C THR A 2 9.00 1.22 -14.29
N PRO A 3 7.97 2.07 -14.12
CA PRO A 3 7.95 3.01 -13.00
C PRO A 3 7.93 2.21 -11.70
N SER A 4 9.01 2.33 -10.93
CA SER A 4 9.12 1.77 -9.59
C SER A 4 7.98 2.34 -8.77
N LYS A 5 7.07 1.46 -8.32
CA LYS A 5 5.92 1.80 -7.47
C LYS A 5 6.41 2.56 -6.23
N ALA A 6 6.35 3.88 -6.26
CA ALA A 6 6.71 4.72 -5.13
C ALA A 6 5.50 4.79 -4.18
N PHE A 7 5.58 4.05 -3.08
CA PHE A 7 4.49 3.88 -2.13
C PHE A 7 4.46 5.05 -1.14
N ALA A 8 3.38 5.84 -1.11
CA ALA A 8 3.20 6.91 -0.13
C ALA A 8 2.89 6.31 1.25
N THR A 9 3.87 6.38 2.13
CA THR A 9 4.10 5.35 3.15
C THR A 9 3.33 5.56 4.48
N LEU A 10 2.50 6.61 4.62
CA LEU A 10 1.77 6.87 5.90
C LEU A 10 0.25 6.83 5.84
N CYS A 11 -0.37 7.30 4.75
CA CYS A 11 -1.82 7.49 4.69
C CYS A 11 -2.55 6.32 3.99
N GLY A 12 -1.83 5.31 3.49
CA GLY A 12 -2.39 4.22 2.71
C GLY A 12 -2.90 4.61 1.31
N ARG A 13 -2.63 5.84 0.85
CA ARG A 13 -3.03 6.28 -0.49
C ARG A 13 -2.05 5.77 -1.54
N ILE A 14 -2.59 5.12 -2.57
CA ILE A 14 -1.85 4.75 -3.76
C ILE A 14 -1.82 5.96 -4.70
N ILE A 15 -0.64 6.51 -4.96
CA ILE A 15 -0.44 7.51 -6.01
C ILE A 15 -0.49 6.77 -7.34
N ARG A 16 -1.58 6.92 -8.10
CA ARG A 16 -1.77 6.23 -9.39
C ARG A 16 -1.35 7.09 -10.59
N ASP A 17 -1.63 8.40 -10.54
CA ASP A 17 -1.49 9.30 -11.70
C ASP A 17 -0.84 10.66 -11.35
N GLY A 18 -0.03 10.70 -10.28
CA GLY A 18 0.63 11.93 -9.83
C GLY A 18 2.09 12.01 -10.25
N ASN A 19 2.58 13.22 -10.57
CA ASN A 19 4.01 13.45 -10.77
C ASN A 19 4.71 13.28 -9.42
N ILE A 20 5.59 12.28 -9.32
CA ILE A 20 6.27 11.88 -8.08
C ILE A 20 7.09 13.04 -7.50
N GLU A 21 7.55 13.96 -8.34
CA GLU A 21 8.34 15.14 -7.93
C GLU A 21 7.52 16.19 -7.18
N GLU A 22 6.20 16.20 -7.33
CA GLU A 22 5.31 17.13 -6.64
C GLU A 22 5.02 16.70 -5.19
N TYR A 23 5.39 15.47 -4.83
CA TYR A 23 5.15 14.93 -3.50
C TYR A 23 6.32 15.22 -2.55
N PRO A 24 6.02 15.58 -1.29
CA PRO A 24 7.05 15.76 -0.28
C PRO A 24 7.84 14.46 -0.09
N SER A 25 9.16 14.59 -0.03
CA SER A 25 10.07 13.46 0.10
C SER A 25 11.23 13.78 1.03
N THR A 26 11.80 12.74 1.62
CA THR A 26 12.95 12.85 2.52
C THR A 26 13.88 11.66 2.35
N GLN A 27 15.10 11.78 2.86
CA GLN A 27 16.09 10.71 2.87
C GLN A 27 16.16 10.05 4.25
N HIS A 28 15.92 8.75 4.31
CA HIS A 28 15.99 7.97 5.55
C HIS A 28 16.70 6.64 5.31
N ARG A 29 17.76 6.35 6.07
CA ARG A 29 18.56 5.11 5.95
C ARG A 29 18.99 4.81 4.51
N ASN A 30 19.50 5.83 3.80
CA ASN A 30 19.91 5.77 2.39
C ASN A 30 18.79 5.42 1.39
N LYS A 31 17.53 5.52 1.79
CA LYS A 31 16.37 5.38 0.90
C LYS A 31 15.63 6.71 0.80
N LYS A 32 15.17 7.05 -0.40
CA LYS A 32 14.24 8.16 -0.61
C LYS A 32 12.83 7.70 -0.27
N ILE A 33 12.21 8.36 0.69
CA ILE A 33 10.82 8.13 1.11
C ILE A 33 9.98 9.25 0.51
N ILE A 34 8.87 8.90 -0.13
CA ILE A 34 7.92 9.85 -0.74
C ILE A 34 6.59 9.70 -0.02
N LEU A 35 5.95 10.81 0.31
CA LEU A 35 4.76 10.84 1.15
C LEU A 35 3.64 11.66 0.50
N CYS A 36 2.39 11.34 0.83
CA CYS A 36 1.22 11.89 0.13
C CYS A 36 0.93 13.36 0.46
N SER A 37 1.50 13.90 1.54
CA SER A 37 1.29 15.28 2.00
C SER A 37 2.38 15.72 2.98
N GLN A 38 2.49 17.04 3.21
CA GLN A 38 3.45 17.60 4.17
C GLN A 38 3.18 17.10 5.59
N LEU A 39 1.91 16.98 6.00
CA LEU A 39 1.52 16.40 7.28
C LEU A 39 2.06 14.98 7.48
N CYS A 40 2.05 14.15 6.43
CA CYS A 40 2.67 12.84 6.51
C CYS A 40 4.18 12.95 6.67
N LEU A 41 4.84 13.85 5.93
CA LEU A 41 6.27 14.09 6.11
C LEU A 41 6.61 14.50 7.53
N ASP A 42 5.85 15.42 8.12
CA ASP A 42 6.08 15.90 9.48
C ASP A 42 5.91 14.77 10.51
N SER A 43 4.83 13.97 10.40
CA SER A 43 4.63 12.79 11.24
C SER A 43 5.74 11.75 11.09
N PHE A 44 6.28 11.57 9.88
CA PHE A 44 7.39 10.66 9.65
C PHE A 44 8.69 11.16 10.29
N LEU A 45 8.96 12.46 10.22
CA LEU A 45 10.14 13.07 10.81
C LEU A 45 10.08 13.06 12.35
N GLU A 46 8.87 13.16 12.92
CA GLU A 46 8.63 13.06 14.36
C GLU A 46 8.78 11.62 14.90
N ASP A 47 8.14 10.64 14.26
CA ASP A 47 8.26 9.22 14.62
C ASP A 47 8.34 8.32 13.37
N PRO A 48 9.56 7.96 12.91
CA PRO A 48 9.74 7.06 11.79
C PRO A 48 9.11 5.67 11.98
N SER A 49 8.86 5.23 13.23
CA SER A 49 8.28 3.92 13.52
C SER A 49 6.79 3.81 13.18
N VAL A 50 6.10 4.95 13.01
CA VAL A 50 4.69 4.98 12.62
C VAL A 50 4.46 4.41 11.21
N LEU A 51 5.48 4.46 10.34
CA LEU A 51 5.48 3.78 9.04
C LEU A 51 5.32 2.27 9.16
N CYS A 52 6.08 1.65 10.07
CA CYS A 52 6.04 0.21 10.26
C CYS A 52 4.64 -0.24 10.69
N LYS A 53 3.98 0.53 11.56
CA LYS A 53 2.63 0.18 12.06
C LYS A 53 1.56 0.23 10.97
N VAL A 54 1.64 1.20 10.06
CA VAL A 54 0.64 1.35 8.99
C VAL A 54 0.90 0.36 7.85
N HIS A 55 2.16 0.12 7.46
CA HIS A 55 2.50 -0.90 6.47
C HIS A 55 2.10 -2.30 6.92
N LEU A 56 2.42 -2.69 8.16
CA LEU A 56 2.05 -4.01 8.69
C LEU A 56 0.53 -4.20 8.73
N LYS A 57 -0.25 -3.15 9.02
CA LYS A 57 -1.71 -3.21 8.94
C LYS A 57 -2.21 -3.36 7.50
N SER A 58 -1.62 -2.62 6.56
CA SER A 58 -1.99 -2.69 5.15
C SER A 58 -1.70 -4.05 4.53
N GLU A 59 -0.54 -4.66 4.84
CA GLU A 59 -0.17 -6.00 4.37
C GLU A 59 -1.16 -7.04 4.91
N LYS A 60 -1.46 -6.99 6.21
CA LYS A 60 -2.43 -7.89 6.82
C LYS A 60 -3.84 -7.75 6.21
N THR A 61 -4.27 -6.52 5.92
CA THR A 61 -5.57 -6.30 5.24
C THR A 61 -5.55 -6.81 3.80
N ALA A 62 -4.45 -6.64 3.08
CA ALA A 62 -4.31 -7.17 1.72
C ALA A 62 -4.34 -8.71 1.70
N GLU A 63 -3.67 -9.37 2.64
CA GLU A 63 -3.70 -10.82 2.82
C GLU A 63 -5.13 -11.33 3.11
N GLN A 64 -5.87 -10.63 3.98
CA GLN A 64 -7.26 -10.97 4.29
C GLN A 64 -8.17 -10.88 3.07
N ILE A 65 -8.08 -9.79 2.31
CA ILE A 65 -8.88 -9.60 1.08
C ILE A 65 -8.55 -10.69 0.05
N GLN A 66 -7.28 -11.06 -0.09
CA GLN A 66 -6.87 -12.12 -1.02
C GLN A 66 -7.42 -13.49 -0.61
N ALA A 67 -7.44 -13.80 0.69
CA ALA A 67 -8.04 -15.02 1.21
C ALA A 67 -9.55 -15.09 0.95
N GLU A 68 -10.27 -13.98 1.19
CA GLU A 68 -11.71 -13.88 0.93
C GLU A 68 -12.03 -14.05 -0.56
N LEU A 69 -11.31 -13.35 -1.44
CA LEU A 69 -11.47 -13.50 -2.89
C LEU A 69 -11.23 -14.94 -3.36
N THR A 70 -10.22 -15.60 -2.81
CA THR A 70 -9.93 -17.00 -3.12
C THR A 70 -11.08 -17.92 -2.70
N SER A 71 -11.63 -17.70 -1.50
CA SER A 71 -12.78 -18.47 -1.00
C SER A 71 -14.04 -18.27 -1.85
N VAL A 72 -14.31 -17.03 -2.27
CA VAL A 72 -15.43 -16.72 -3.17
C VAL A 72 -15.22 -17.41 -4.53
N LEU A 73 -14.03 -17.29 -5.12
CA LEU A 73 -13.72 -17.93 -6.41
C LEU A 73 -13.86 -19.46 -6.35
N ASP A 74 -13.40 -20.10 -5.26
CA ASP A 74 -13.56 -21.54 -5.05
C ASP A 74 -15.04 -21.95 -4.94
N SER A 75 -15.83 -21.14 -4.23
CA SER A 75 -17.28 -21.36 -4.09
C SER A 75 -18.01 -21.23 -5.42
N TRP A 76 -17.67 -20.21 -6.21
CA TRP A 76 -18.20 -20.01 -7.57
C TRP A 76 -17.81 -21.15 -8.51
N LYS A 77 -16.57 -21.64 -8.43
CA LYS A 77 -16.10 -22.76 -9.23
C LYS A 77 -16.89 -24.04 -8.92
N LYS A 78 -17.11 -24.35 -7.64
CA LYS A 78 -17.94 -25.49 -7.22
C LYS A 78 -19.38 -25.37 -7.70
N PHE A 79 -19.95 -24.16 -7.66
CA PHE A 79 -21.31 -23.91 -8.14
C PHE A 79 -21.42 -24.09 -9.66
N TYR A 80 -20.47 -23.57 -10.42
CA TYR A 80 -20.41 -23.71 -11.87
C TYR A 80 -20.20 -25.17 -12.30
N ASP A 81 -19.27 -25.88 -11.66
CA ASP A 81 -18.99 -27.29 -11.94
C ASP A 81 -20.16 -28.21 -11.54
N SER A 82 -20.97 -27.83 -10.54
CA SER A 82 -22.18 -28.56 -10.14
C SER A 82 -23.42 -28.24 -10.99
N SER A 83 -23.37 -27.18 -11.81
CA SER A 83 -24.47 -26.77 -12.70
C SER A 83 -24.33 -27.34 -14.12
N LYS A 84 -23.38 -28.24 -14.33
CA LYS A 84 -23.04 -28.87 -15.61
C LYS A 84 -23.32 -30.37 -15.57
#